data_AF-A0A938Q6L2-F1
#
_entry.id   AF-A0A938Q6L2-F1
#
_cell.length_a   1.000
_cell.length_b   1.000
_cell.length_c   1.000
_cell.angle_alpha   90.00
_cell.angle_beta   90.00
_cell.angle_gamma   90.00
#
_symmetry.space_group_name_H-M   'P 1'
#
loop_
_entity.id
_entity.type
_entity.pdbx_description
1 polymer ?
#
loop_
_entity_poly.entity_id
_entity_poly.type
_entity_poly.pdbx_seq_one_letter_code
_entity_poly.pdbx_strand_id
1 'polypeptide(L)' 'MRDDYITMRDGGYWIGESRIALDAVVYRFLEGLSPESMAESFPVLTLEQVYGAITYYLVHRAAIDAYL' A
#
# COMPACT_ATOMS: atom_id res chain seq x y z
N MET A 1 12.26 -14.41 -3.69
CA MET A 1 12.41 -13.32 -2.71
C MET A 1 11.01 -13.01 -2.20
N ARG A 2 10.81 -12.97 -0.88
CA ARG A 2 9.64 -12.32 -0.30
C ARG A 2 10.10 -10.89 -0.10
N ASP A 3 9.84 -10.04 -1.08
CA ASP A 3 10.02 -8.62 -0.90
C ASP A 3 8.87 -8.17 -0.01
N ASP A 4 9.16 -7.93 1.27
CA ASP A 4 8.18 -7.46 2.24
C ASP A 4 7.81 -6.01 1.89
N TYR A 5 6.85 -5.86 0.99
CA TYR A 5 6.36 -4.55 0.52
C TYR A 5 5.78 -3.69 1.63
N ILE A 6 5.45 -4.27 2.79
CA ILE A 6 4.83 -3.58 3.91
C ILE A 6 5.70 -3.74 5.15
N THR A 7 6.13 -2.61 5.73
CA THR A 7 6.83 -2.56 7.00
C THR A 7 5.93 -1.93 8.06
N MET A 8 5.85 -2.56 9.24
CA MET A 8 5.15 -1.99 10.38
C MET A 8 6.12 -1.17 11.24
N ARG A 9 5.81 0.11 11.48
CA ARG A 9 6.63 1.02 12.32
C ARG A 9 5.71 1.90 13.15
N ASP A 10 5.99 2.01 14.45
CA ASP A 10 5.24 2.86 15.40
C ASP A 10 3.71 2.63 15.40
N GLY A 11 3.28 1.38 15.17
CA GLY A 11 1.87 1.00 15.12
C GLY A 11 1.16 1.28 13.79
N GLY A 12 1.87 1.78 12.78
CA GLY A 12 1.34 2.01 11.43
C GLY A 12 1.98 1.11 10.36
N TYR A 13 1.28 0.98 9.23
CA TYR A 13 1.73 0.23 8.05
C TYR A 13 2.31 1.18 7.00
N TRP A 14 3.53 0.89 6.55
CA TRP A 14 4.29 1.69 5.59
C TRP A 14 4.68 0.84 4.37
N ILE A 15 4.76 1.46 3.20
CA ILE A 15 5.13 0.76 1.96
C ILE A 15 6.65 0.76 1.81
N GLY A 16 7.27 -0.41 1.96
CA GLY A 16 8.72 -0.62 1.91
C GLY A 16 9.45 0.29 2.90
N GLU A 17 10.47 1.00 2.42
CA GLU A 17 11.18 2.04 3.17
C GLU A 17 10.62 3.45 2.95
N SER A 18 9.54 3.58 2.16
CA SER A 18 8.95 4.88 1.86
C SER A 18 8.24 5.48 3.08
N ARG A 19 8.01 6.79 3.03
CA ARG A 19 7.14 7.50 3.97
C ARG A 19 5.68 7.52 3.52
N ILE A 20 5.29 6.63 2.61
CA ILE A 20 3.90 6.48 2.19
C ILE A 20 3.29 5.38 3.03
N ALA A 21 2.25 5.74 3.78
CA ALA A 21 1.49 4.80 4.56
C ALA A 21 0.58 3.96 3.64
N LEU A 22 0.31 2.73 4.07
CA LEU A 22 -0.50 1.76 3.31
C LEU A 22 -1.92 2.29 3.08
N ASP A 23 -2.48 3.00 4.07
CA ASP A 23 -3.78 3.64 4.02
C ASP A 23 -3.98 4.50 2.77
N ALA A 24 -2.99 5.31 2.39
CA ALA A 24 -3.05 6.19 1.24
C ALA A 24 -3.25 5.42 -0.07
N VAL A 25 -2.57 4.27 -0.24
CA VAL A 25 -2.77 3.41 -1.41
C VAL A 25 -4.11 2.67 -1.34
N VAL A 26 -4.51 2.20 -0.16
CA VAL A 26 -5.81 1.53 0.01
C VAL A 26 -6.97 2.46 -0.32
N TYR A 27 -6.95 3.71 0.16
CA TYR A 27 -7.99 4.69 -0.16
C TYR A 27 -8.12 4.91 -1.66
N ARG A 28 -7.00 5.13 -2.38
CA ARG A 28 -7.03 5.32 -3.84
C ARG A 28 -7.50 4.06 -4.59
N PHE A 29 -7.11 2.88 -4.12
CA PHE A 29 -7.59 1.62 -4.69
C PHE A 29 -9.11 1.47 -4.50
N LEU A 30 -9.64 1.82 -3.33
CA LEU A 30 -11.08 1.78 -3.04
C LEU A 30 -11.89 2.82 -3.82
N GLU A 31 -11.28 3.96 -4.16
CA GLU A 31 -11.84 4.95 -5.09
C GLU A 31 -11.86 4.47 -6.55
N GLY A 32 -11.27 3.32 -6.84
CA GLY A 32 -11.23 2.71 -8.18
C GLY A 32 -10.10 3.23 -9.07
N LEU A 33 -9.09 3.89 -8.50
CA LEU A 33 -7.91 4.27 -9.28
C LEU A 33 -7.12 3.02 -9.68
N SER A 34 -6.52 3.06 -10.88
CA SER A 34 -5.62 2.00 -11.32
C SER A 34 -4.27 2.06 -10.57
N PRO A 35 -3.57 0.93 -10.41
CA PRO A 35 -2.21 0.89 -9.87
C PRO A 35 -1.23 1.82 -10.58
N GLU A 36 -1.34 1.96 -11.89
CA GLU A 36 -0.49 2.84 -12.70
C GLU A 36 -0.73 4.31 -12.34
N SER A 37 -1.99 4.75 -12.24
CA SER A 37 -2.31 6.12 -11.82
C SER A 37 -1.93 6.39 -10.36
N MET A 38 -1.96 5.37 -9.51
CA MET A 38 -1.46 5.47 -8.14
C MET A 38 0.07 5.63 -8.11
N ALA A 39 0.81 4.88 -8.92
CA ALA A 39 2.27 5.04 -9.05
C ALA A 39 2.66 6.44 -9.56
N GLU A 40 1.87 7.02 -10.48
CA GLU A 40 2.04 8.41 -10.91
C GLU A 40 1.73 9.41 -9.79
N SER A 41 0.75 9.12 -8.93
CA SER A 41 0.36 9.97 -7.79
C SER A 41 1.35 9.88 -6.62
N PHE A 42 2.08 8.77 -6.50
CA PHE A 42 3.09 8.51 -5.48
C PHE A 42 4.45 8.27 -6.13
N PRO A 43 5.15 9.31 -6.64
CA PRO A 43 6.37 9.15 -7.44
C PRO A 43 7.56 8.54 -6.67
N VAL A 44 7.45 8.40 -5.35
CA VAL A 44 8.44 7.71 -4.50
C VAL A 44 8.21 6.20 -4.42
N LEU A 45 7.08 5.70 -4.92
CA LEU A 45 6.75 4.29 -4.99
C LEU A 45 7.00 3.76 -6.39
N THR A 46 7.56 2.56 -6.48
CA THR A 46 7.59 1.83 -7.75
C THR A 46 6.21 1.22 -8.03
N LEU A 47 5.91 0.96 -9.31
CA LEU A 47 4.68 0.26 -9.68
C LEU A 47 4.56 -1.09 -8.98
N GLU A 48 5.69 -1.80 -8.83
CA GLU A 48 5.79 -3.04 -8.07
C GLU A 48 5.36 -2.86 -6.60
N GLN A 49 5.82 -1.81 -5.93
CA GLN A 49 5.44 -1.51 -4.55
C GLN A 49 3.94 -1.19 -4.41
N VAL A 50 3.35 -0.50 -5.39
CA VAL A 50 1.90 -0.24 -5.43
C VAL A 50 1.13 -1.56 -5.54
N TYR A 51 1.50 -2.43 -6.49
CA TYR A 51 0.89 -3.75 -6.62
C TYR A 51 1.09 -4.62 -5.36
N GLY A 52 2.27 -4.56 -4.75
CA GLY A 52 2.57 -5.24 -3.50
C GLY A 52 1.69 -4.77 -2.34
N ALA A 53 1.48 -3.45 -2.22
CA ALA A 53 0.61 -2.86 -1.21
C ALA A 53 -0.86 -3.28 -1.39
N ILE A 54 -1.36 -3.25 -2.64
CA ILE A 54 -2.72 -3.73 -2.95
C ILE A 54 -2.87 -5.21 -2.63
N THR A 55 -1.88 -6.02 -3.01
CA THR A 55 -1.89 -7.46 -2.72
C THR A 55 -1.92 -7.73 -1.22
N TYR A 56 -1.09 -7.00 -0.45
CA TYR A 56 -1.09 -7.11 1.00
C TYR A 56 -2.44 -6.74 1.61
N TYR A 57 -3.04 -5.64 1.16
CA TYR A 57 -4.38 -5.21 1.57
C TYR A 57 -5.43 -6.28 1.26
N LEU A 58 -5.45 -6.85 0.05
CA LEU A 58 -6.43 -7.86 -0.33
C LEU A 58 -6.31 -9.14 0.52
N VAL A 59 -5.10 -9.54 0.90
CA VAL A 59 -4.86 -10.70 1.79
C VAL A 59 -5.28 -10.42 3.24
N HIS A 60 -5.09 -9.18 3.72
CA HIS A 60 -5.34 -8.80 5.12
C HIS A 60 -6.56 -7.88 5.28
N ARG A 61 -7.49 -7.92 4.31
CA ARG A 61 -8.54 -6.91 4.15
C ARG A 61 -9.32 -6.65 5.43
N ALA A 62 -9.79 -7.68 6.11
CA ALA A 62 -10.56 -7.51 7.34
C ALA A 62 -9.77 -6.83 8.48
N ALA A 63 -8.46 -7.09 8.58
CA ALA A 63 -7.62 -6.47 9.61
C ALA A 63 -7.29 -5.02 9.26
N ILE A 64 -7.01 -4.74 7.99
CA ILE A 64 -6.72 -3.39 7.51
C ILE A 64 -7.99 -2.53 7.52
N ASP A 65 -9.14 -3.04 7.10
CA ASP A 65 -10.43 -2.34 7.16
C ASP A 65 -10.83 -1.98 8.60
N ALA A 66 -10.40 -2.77 9.60
CA ALA A 66 -10.63 -2.46 11.01
C ALA A 66 -9.60 -1.46 11.59
N TYR A 67 -8.46 -1.29 10.93
CA TYR A 67 -7.41 -0.34 11.28
C TYR A 67 -7.61 1.04 10.64
N LEU A 68 -8.16 1.08 9.41
CA LEU A 68 -8.48 2.30 8.66
C LEU A 68 -9.64 3.08 9.28
#